data_AF-A0A959S9G2-F1
#
_entry.id   AF-A0A959S9G2-F1
#
_cell.length_a   1.000
_cell.length_b   1.000
_cell.length_c   1.000
_cell.angle_alpha   90.00
_cell.angle_beta   90.00
_cell.angle_gamma   90.00
#
_symmetry.space_group_name_H-M   'P 1'
#
loop_
_entity.id
_entity.type
_entity.pdbx_description
1 polymer ?
#
loop_
_entity_poly.entity_id
_entity_poly.type
_entity_poly.pdbx_seq_one_letter_code
_entity_poly.pdbx_strand_id
1 'polypeptide(L)'
;KAKKEAETLRRIMKGYVATIDSLNQANQLLQAENLTVRQQLGETQGQRDALATEKDELAGQIAKGSILHTTTITAGALFMRNNGKQVDTERASKAEMVKCCFTLGENRVTKPGDKMLYMRVISPDGKVLPASEGDNRFKFNGVEGEFSARREVNYQNQPVDVCIFWTGSEELRTGQYLVEVYEAGALVSKASFNLK
;
A
#
# COMPACT_ATOMS: atom_id res chain seq x y z
N LYS A 1 63.58 31.62 -56.60
CA LYS A 1 62.14 31.24 -56.54
C LYS A 1 61.94 30.01 -55.63
N ALA A 2 62.53 28.86 -55.97
CA ALA A 2 62.47 27.62 -55.18
C ALA A 2 62.87 27.75 -53.69
N LYS A 3 63.88 28.56 -53.35
CA LYS A 3 64.33 28.76 -51.95
C LYS A 3 63.26 29.44 -51.07
N LYS A 4 62.52 30.42 -51.62
CA LYS A 4 61.41 31.11 -50.94
C LYS A 4 60.17 30.22 -50.81
N GLU A 5 59.88 29.40 -51.81
CA GLU A 5 58.79 28.41 -51.76
C GLU A 5 59.07 27.33 -50.71
N ALA A 6 60.31 26.84 -50.62
CA ALA A 6 60.73 25.88 -49.60
C ALA A 6 60.68 26.46 -48.16
N GLU A 7 61.02 27.73 -47.98
CA GLU A 7 60.87 28.44 -46.70
C GLU A 7 59.41 28.61 -46.29
N THR A 8 58.54 28.92 -47.26
CA THR A 8 57.10 29.09 -47.03
C THR A 8 56.44 27.76 -46.66
N LEU A 9 56.78 26.68 -47.36
CA LEU A 9 56.37 25.32 -47.01
C LEU A 9 56.87 24.91 -45.62
N ARG A 10 58.13 25.20 -45.28
CA ARG A 10 58.67 24.92 -43.93
C ARG A 10 57.90 25.66 -42.83
N ARG A 11 57.53 26.92 -43.06
CA ARG A 11 56.76 27.71 -42.10
C ARG A 11 55.35 27.16 -41.90
N ILE A 12 54.69 26.76 -42.99
CA ILE A 12 53.36 26.14 -42.96
C ILE A 12 53.42 24.78 -42.25
N MET A 13 54.42 23.94 -42.57
CA MET A 13 54.64 22.65 -41.91
C MET A 13 54.89 22.80 -40.41
N LYS A 14 55.69 23.80 -39.99
CA LYS A 14 55.86 24.11 -38.55
C LYS A 14 54.53 24.50 -37.89
N GLY A 15 53.69 25.27 -38.58
CA GLY A 15 52.35 25.59 -38.11
C GLY A 15 51.46 24.36 -37.94
N TYR A 16 51.46 23.46 -38.93
CA TYR A 16 50.70 22.21 -38.86
C TYR A 16 51.18 21.29 -37.74
N VAL A 17 52.49 21.17 -37.51
CA VAL A 17 53.02 20.39 -36.39
C VAL A 17 52.50 20.95 -35.05
N ALA A 18 52.57 22.27 -34.85
CA ALA A 18 52.05 22.88 -33.63
C ALA A 18 50.53 22.67 -33.44
N THR A 19 49.74 22.70 -34.52
CA THR A 19 48.31 22.40 -34.46
C THR A 19 48.03 20.93 -34.15
N ILE A 20 48.78 20.00 -34.75
CA ILE A 20 48.66 18.56 -34.47
C ILE A 20 48.99 18.26 -33.01
N ASP A 21 50.05 18.87 -32.47
CA ASP A 21 50.44 18.70 -31.07
C ASP A 21 49.35 19.21 -30.12
N SER A 22 48.78 20.38 -30.41
CA SER A 22 47.64 20.94 -29.65
C SER A 22 46.40 20.04 -29.70
N LEU A 23 46.05 19.53 -30.88
CA LEU A 23 44.92 18.61 -31.05
C LEU A 23 45.16 17.27 -30.34
N ASN A 24 46.39 16.75 -30.38
CA ASN A 24 46.74 15.52 -29.66
C ASN A 24 46.65 15.72 -28.15
N GLN A 25 47.12 16.85 -27.62
CA GLN A 25 47.00 17.17 -26.20
C GLN A 25 45.53 17.30 -25.78
N ALA A 26 44.70 17.99 -26.57
CA ALA A 26 43.27 18.11 -26.31
C ALA A 26 42.55 16.75 -26.35
N ASN A 27 42.88 15.88 -27.33
CA ASN A 27 42.31 14.53 -27.42
C ASN A 27 42.68 13.67 -26.21
N GLN A 28 43.92 13.74 -25.72
CA GLN A 28 44.35 13.01 -24.52
C GLN A 28 43.57 13.47 -23.27
N LEU A 29 43.39 14.78 -23.11
CA LEU A 29 42.59 15.35 -22.01
C LEU A 29 41.12 14.90 -22.11
N LEU A 30 40.51 14.99 -23.29
CA LEU A 30 39.13 14.54 -23.51
C LEU A 30 38.97 13.03 -23.26
N GLN A 31 39.94 12.20 -23.63
CA GLN A 31 39.92 10.77 -23.32
C GLN A 31 39.98 10.52 -21.81
N ALA A 32 40.86 11.22 -21.08
CA ALA A 32 40.95 11.11 -19.62
C ALA A 32 39.65 11.57 -18.92
N GLU A 33 39.06 12.69 -19.38
CA GLU A 33 37.77 13.17 -18.89
C GLU A 33 36.64 12.17 -19.19
N ASN A 34 36.60 11.61 -20.41
CA ASN A 34 35.59 10.61 -20.77
C ASN A 34 35.69 9.35 -19.91
N LEU A 35 36.90 8.87 -19.62
CA LEU A 35 37.13 7.75 -18.70
C LEU A 35 36.63 8.06 -17.29
N THR A 36 36.93 9.27 -16.79
CA THR A 36 36.51 9.72 -15.47
C THR A 36 34.98 9.82 -15.37
N VAL A 37 34.34 10.43 -16.37
CA VAL A 37 32.88 10.55 -16.46
C VAL A 37 32.22 9.18 -16.54
N ARG A 38 32.77 8.25 -17.34
CA ARG A 38 32.24 6.87 -17.42
C ARG A 38 32.36 6.14 -16.09
N GLN A 39 33.46 6.30 -15.37
CA GLN A 39 33.64 5.71 -14.05
C GLN A 39 32.61 6.26 -13.06
N GLN A 40 32.50 7.59 -12.95
CA GLN A 40 31.52 8.25 -12.08
C GLN A 40 30.08 7.87 -12.42
N LEU A 41 29.76 7.75 -13.72
CA LEU A 41 28.46 7.30 -14.17
C LEU A 41 28.16 5.87 -13.71
N GLY A 42 29.13 4.95 -13.85
CA GLY A 42 28.99 3.57 -13.38
C GLY A 42 28.81 3.48 -11.86
N GLU A 43 29.59 4.24 -11.09
CA GLU A 43 29.46 4.33 -9.64
C GLU A 43 28.08 4.88 -9.23
N THR A 44 27.62 5.95 -9.89
CA THR A 44 26.31 6.56 -9.61
C THR A 44 25.15 5.62 -9.98
N GLN A 45 25.27 4.87 -11.07
CA GLN A 45 24.29 3.86 -11.47
C GLN A 45 24.24 2.72 -10.43
N GLY A 46 25.39 2.21 -10.00
CA GLY A 46 25.45 1.18 -8.96
C GLY A 46 24.83 1.63 -7.64
N GLN A 47 25.09 2.87 -7.21
CA GLN A 47 24.46 3.45 -6.01
C GLN A 47 22.95 3.61 -6.17
N ARG A 48 22.48 4.04 -7.34
CA ARG A 48 21.04 4.16 -7.63
C ARG A 48 20.36 2.79 -7.50
N ASP A 49 20.92 1.76 -8.10
CA ASP A 49 20.31 0.43 -8.13
C ASP A 49 20.30 -0.21 -6.73
N ALA A 50 21.37 -0.02 -5.95
CA ALA A 50 21.43 -0.43 -4.55
C ALA A 50 20.36 0.27 -3.71
N LEU A 51 20.24 1.60 -3.83
CA LEU A 51 19.24 2.39 -3.11
C LEU A 51 17.81 2.05 -3.53
N ALA A 52 17.58 1.73 -4.81
CA ALA A 52 16.29 1.27 -5.29
C ALA A 52 15.90 -0.07 -4.63
N THR A 53 16.84 -1.01 -4.56
CA THR A 53 16.62 -2.32 -3.91
C THR A 53 16.31 -2.15 -2.42
N GLU A 54 17.11 -1.35 -1.70
CA GLU A 54 16.89 -1.07 -0.27
C GLU A 54 15.54 -0.39 -0.03
N LYS A 55 15.15 0.56 -0.90
CA LYS A 55 13.86 1.23 -0.81
C LYS A 55 12.70 0.24 -0.97
N ASP A 56 12.79 -0.69 -1.90
CA ASP A 56 11.73 -1.68 -2.13
C ASP A 56 11.61 -2.66 -0.95
N GLU A 57 12.74 -3.07 -0.38
CA GLU A 57 12.77 -3.88 0.85
C GLU A 57 12.12 -3.15 2.04
N LEU A 58 12.51 -1.90 2.27
CA LEU A 58 11.94 -1.06 3.34
C LEU A 58 10.45 -0.82 3.11
N ALA A 59 10.02 -0.56 1.86
CA ALA A 59 8.62 -0.41 1.52
C ALA A 59 7.82 -1.68 1.84
N GLY A 60 8.38 -2.87 1.56
CA GLY A 60 7.77 -4.15 1.91
C GLY A 60 7.65 -4.36 3.43
N GLN A 61 8.67 -3.98 4.20
CA GLN A 61 8.63 -4.06 5.68
C GLN A 61 7.59 -3.09 6.26
N ILE A 62 7.56 -1.84 5.77
CA ILE A 62 6.58 -0.84 6.18
C ILE A 62 5.16 -1.32 5.88
N ALA A 63 4.92 -1.87 4.68
CA ALA A 63 3.59 -2.37 4.31
C ALA A 63 3.09 -3.47 5.26
N LYS A 64 3.96 -4.40 5.66
CA LYS A 64 3.62 -5.43 6.66
C LYS A 64 3.40 -4.84 8.05
N GLY A 65 4.28 -3.93 8.48
CA GLY A 65 4.20 -3.30 9.81
C GLY A 65 3.01 -2.33 9.96
N SER A 66 2.54 -1.73 8.87
CA SER A 66 1.43 -0.77 8.89
C SER A 66 0.05 -1.39 9.07
N ILE A 67 -0.08 -2.72 8.95
CA ILE A 67 -1.35 -3.43 9.14
C ILE A 67 -1.81 -3.24 10.58
N LEU A 68 -3.05 -2.79 10.76
CA LEU A 68 -3.66 -2.63 12.07
C LEU A 68 -3.93 -4.01 12.68
N HIS A 69 -3.62 -4.14 13.98
CA HIS A 69 -3.87 -5.35 14.75
C HIS A 69 -4.98 -5.08 15.77
N THR A 70 -5.78 -6.10 16.08
CA THR A 70 -6.83 -6.02 17.10
C THR A 70 -6.56 -6.96 18.26
N THR A 71 -6.94 -6.56 19.48
CA THR A 71 -6.77 -7.39 20.69
C THR A 71 -8.05 -8.09 21.11
N THR A 72 -9.10 -7.33 21.41
CA THR A 72 -10.43 -7.85 21.74
C THR A 72 -11.26 -7.85 20.47
N ILE A 73 -11.91 -8.98 20.13
CA ILE A 73 -12.93 -9.01 19.09
C ILE A 73 -14.15 -9.80 19.55
N THR A 74 -15.33 -9.22 19.35
CA THR A 74 -16.61 -9.82 19.64
C THR A 74 -17.56 -9.57 18.48
N ALA A 75 -18.05 -10.63 17.85
CA ALA A 75 -19.08 -10.57 16.83
C ALA A 75 -20.35 -11.29 17.30
N GLY A 76 -21.51 -10.78 16.91
CA GLY A 76 -22.80 -11.38 17.27
C GLY A 76 -23.97 -10.69 16.60
N ALA A 77 -25.13 -11.31 16.69
CA ALA A 77 -26.36 -10.74 16.16
C ALA A 77 -27.18 -10.03 17.24
N LEU A 78 -27.90 -9.00 16.80
CA LEU A 78 -28.79 -8.19 17.62
C LEU A 78 -30.19 -8.16 17.01
N PHE A 79 -31.16 -7.84 17.85
CA PHE A 79 -32.49 -7.43 17.43
C PHE A 79 -32.92 -6.17 18.20
N MET A 80 -33.80 -5.37 17.59
CA MET A 80 -34.35 -4.19 18.23
C MET A 80 -35.66 -4.54 18.94
N ARG A 81 -35.74 -4.24 20.23
CA ARG A 81 -37.03 -4.31 20.95
C ARG A 81 -37.93 -3.14 20.58
N ASN A 82 -39.23 -3.28 20.81
CA ASN A 82 -40.22 -2.22 20.59
C ASN A 82 -39.90 -0.89 21.30
N ASN A 83 -39.09 -0.90 22.35
CA ASN A 83 -38.62 0.28 23.06
C ASN A 83 -37.30 0.87 22.51
N GLY A 84 -36.84 0.43 21.35
CA GLY A 84 -35.61 0.85 20.69
C GLY A 84 -34.32 0.22 21.24
N LYS A 85 -34.39 -0.62 22.29
CA LYS A 85 -33.20 -1.24 22.88
C LYS A 85 -32.68 -2.37 22.00
N GLN A 86 -31.40 -2.30 21.60
CA GLN A 86 -30.69 -3.39 20.94
C GLN A 86 -30.32 -4.49 21.95
N VAL A 87 -30.60 -5.75 21.62
CA VAL A 87 -30.34 -6.90 22.49
C VAL A 87 -29.72 -8.04 21.70
N ASP A 88 -28.70 -8.69 22.28
CA ASP A 88 -28.06 -9.87 21.71
C ASP A 88 -29.04 -11.04 21.54
N THR A 89 -28.94 -11.73 20.40
CA THR A 89 -29.72 -12.93 20.11
C THR A 89 -28.88 -13.96 19.38
N GLU A 90 -29.05 -15.22 19.75
CA GLU A 90 -28.57 -16.36 18.98
C GLU A 90 -29.65 -16.92 18.05
N ARG A 91 -30.89 -16.44 18.12
CA ARG A 91 -31.98 -16.94 17.27
C ARG A 91 -31.93 -16.28 15.90
N ALA A 92 -31.80 -17.08 14.85
CA ALA A 92 -31.74 -16.60 13.47
C ALA A 92 -32.98 -15.77 13.10
N SER A 93 -34.16 -16.26 13.46
CA SER A 93 -35.44 -15.63 13.15
C SER A 93 -35.72 -14.31 13.87
N LYS A 94 -34.90 -13.97 14.88
CA LYS A 94 -34.98 -12.66 15.54
C LYS A 94 -33.86 -11.72 15.11
N ALA A 95 -32.80 -12.24 14.50
CA ALA A 95 -31.62 -11.46 14.24
C ALA A 95 -31.88 -10.46 13.10
N GLU A 96 -31.77 -9.18 13.42
CA GLU A 96 -32.01 -8.06 12.49
C GLU A 96 -30.70 -7.33 12.15
N MET A 97 -29.72 -7.37 13.05
CA MET A 97 -28.43 -6.70 12.88
C MET A 97 -27.29 -7.64 13.24
N VAL A 98 -26.11 -7.37 12.70
CA VAL A 98 -24.85 -7.99 13.11
C VAL A 98 -23.93 -6.89 13.62
N LYS A 99 -23.41 -7.06 14.84
CA LYS A 99 -22.37 -6.19 15.40
C LYS A 99 -21.02 -6.90 15.41
N CYS A 100 -19.97 -6.15 15.15
CA CYS A 100 -18.59 -6.56 15.39
C CYS A 100 -17.88 -5.45 16.14
N CYS A 101 -17.52 -5.70 17.40
CA CYS A 101 -16.80 -4.77 18.25
C CYS A 101 -15.38 -5.27 18.47
N PHE A 102 -14.40 -4.40 18.33
CA PHE A 102 -12.99 -4.71 18.52
C PHE A 102 -12.18 -3.49 18.94
N THR A 103 -11.01 -3.72 19.51
CA THR A 103 -10.06 -2.65 19.86
C THR A 103 -8.92 -2.67 18.85
N LEU A 104 -8.75 -1.59 18.09
CA LEU A 104 -7.53 -1.35 17.30
C LEU A 104 -6.38 -1.09 18.28
N GLY A 105 -5.28 -1.82 18.17
CA GLY A 105 -4.10 -1.65 19.02
C GLY A 105 -3.25 -0.44 18.63
N GLU A 106 -2.25 -0.13 19.46
CA GLU A 106 -1.20 0.83 19.12
C GLU A 106 -0.41 0.32 17.89
N ASN A 107 -0.17 1.20 16.91
CA ASN A 107 0.67 0.91 15.76
C ASN A 107 1.45 2.18 15.38
N ARG A 108 2.77 2.15 15.56
CA ARG A 108 3.67 3.29 15.29
C ARG A 108 4.13 3.38 13.83
N VAL A 109 3.88 2.34 13.03
CA VAL A 109 4.31 2.25 11.62
C VAL A 109 3.24 2.82 10.70
N THR A 110 1.97 2.61 11.02
CA THR A 110 0.86 3.14 10.22
C THR A 110 0.72 4.66 10.38
N LYS A 111 0.33 5.36 9.32
CA LYS A 111 0.05 6.80 9.40
C LYS A 111 -1.22 7.06 10.20
N PRO A 112 -1.23 8.04 11.13
CA PRO A 112 -2.46 8.46 11.81
C PRO A 112 -3.41 9.18 10.85
N GLY A 113 -4.67 9.31 11.24
CA GLY A 113 -5.73 9.96 10.47
C GLY A 113 -6.99 9.10 10.38
N ASP A 114 -7.89 9.49 9.48
CA ASP A 114 -9.13 8.78 9.26
C ASP A 114 -8.88 7.46 8.50
N LYS A 115 -9.35 6.37 9.08
CA LYS A 115 -9.21 5.00 8.56
C LYS A 115 -10.58 4.45 8.21
N MET A 116 -10.73 4.01 6.96
CA MET A 116 -11.95 3.34 6.49
C MET A 116 -11.85 1.84 6.78
N LEU A 117 -12.74 1.34 7.63
CA LEU A 117 -12.84 -0.07 7.97
C LEU A 117 -13.99 -0.70 7.22
N TYR A 118 -13.73 -1.81 6.52
CA TYR A 118 -14.73 -2.57 5.77
C TYR A 118 -15.02 -3.88 6.49
N MET A 119 -16.28 -4.08 6.87
CA MET A 119 -16.77 -5.31 7.49
C MET A 119 -17.47 -6.18 6.44
N ARG A 120 -17.08 -7.44 6.37
CA ARG A 120 -17.74 -8.48 5.57
C ARG A 120 -18.38 -9.47 6.53
N VAL A 121 -19.70 -9.63 6.43
CA VAL A 121 -20.44 -10.67 7.12
C VAL A 121 -20.73 -11.77 6.11
N ILE A 122 -20.15 -12.94 6.33
CA ILE A 122 -20.25 -14.09 5.44
C ILE A 122 -21.24 -15.07 6.07
N SER A 123 -22.29 -15.38 5.33
CA SER A 123 -23.35 -16.30 5.73
C SER A 123 -22.90 -17.77 5.70
N PRO A 124 -23.67 -18.70 6.31
CA PRO A 124 -23.35 -20.12 6.33
C PRO A 124 -23.20 -20.77 4.94
N ASP A 125 -23.83 -20.20 3.90
CA ASP A 125 -23.68 -20.61 2.50
C ASP A 125 -22.51 -19.94 1.77
N GLY A 126 -21.66 -19.18 2.49
CA GLY A 126 -20.45 -18.57 1.96
C GLY A 126 -20.65 -17.26 1.21
N LYS A 127 -21.85 -16.67 1.24
CA LYS A 127 -22.15 -15.40 0.58
C LYS A 127 -21.88 -14.22 1.51
N VAL A 128 -21.43 -13.10 0.94
CA VAL A 128 -21.33 -11.85 1.70
C VAL A 128 -22.73 -11.25 1.80
N LEU A 129 -23.15 -10.87 3.00
CA LEU A 129 -24.40 -10.16 3.20
C LEU A 129 -24.30 -8.78 2.56
N PRO A 130 -25.28 -8.37 1.73
CA PRO A 130 -25.19 -7.14 0.96
C PRO A 130 -25.20 -5.91 1.87
N ALA A 131 -24.51 -4.85 1.47
CA ALA A 131 -24.65 -3.57 2.15
C ALA A 131 -26.02 -2.94 1.87
N SER A 132 -26.45 -2.07 2.77
CA SER A 132 -27.62 -1.22 2.54
C SER A 132 -27.37 -0.13 1.48
N GLU A 133 -26.10 0.18 1.20
CA GLU A 133 -25.66 1.16 0.20
C GLU A 133 -25.54 0.49 -1.19
N GLY A 134 -25.86 1.22 -2.26
CA GLY A 134 -25.87 0.69 -3.63
C GLY A 134 -24.49 0.40 -4.25
N ASP A 135 -23.42 0.98 -3.71
CA ASP A 135 -22.03 0.64 -4.05
C ASP A 135 -21.36 -0.02 -2.84
N ASN A 136 -21.24 -1.35 -2.90
CA ASN A 136 -20.70 -2.17 -1.81
C ASN A 136 -19.39 -2.87 -2.17
N ARG A 137 -18.65 -2.36 -3.16
CA ARG A 137 -17.41 -2.98 -3.65
C ARG A 137 -16.18 -2.32 -3.06
N PHE A 138 -15.18 -3.13 -2.73
CA PHE A 138 -13.87 -2.67 -2.30
C PHE A 138 -12.78 -3.66 -2.70
N LYS A 139 -11.52 -3.22 -2.66
CA LYS A 139 -10.37 -4.08 -2.91
C LYS A 139 -9.77 -4.61 -1.61
N PHE A 140 -9.62 -5.92 -1.50
CA PHE A 140 -8.89 -6.59 -0.42
C PHE A 140 -8.02 -7.71 -0.99
N ASN A 141 -6.82 -7.91 -0.46
CA ASN A 141 -5.86 -8.90 -0.96
C ASN A 141 -5.65 -8.87 -2.49
N GLY A 142 -5.73 -7.68 -3.10
CA GLY A 142 -5.56 -7.49 -4.55
C GLY A 142 -6.76 -7.88 -5.42
N VAL A 143 -7.87 -8.35 -4.83
CA VAL A 143 -9.12 -8.68 -5.53
C VAL A 143 -10.23 -7.73 -5.15
N GLU A 144 -11.18 -7.52 -6.06
CA GLU A 144 -12.37 -6.74 -5.78
C GLU A 144 -13.49 -7.65 -5.26
N GLY A 145 -14.17 -7.26 -4.19
CA GLY A 145 -15.32 -7.99 -3.70
C GLY A 145 -16.22 -7.13 -2.83
N GLU A 146 -17.21 -7.75 -2.23
CA GLU A 146 -18.29 -7.06 -1.52
C GLU A 146 -17.98 -6.88 -0.04
N PHE A 147 -18.41 -5.74 0.51
CA PHE A 147 -18.55 -5.51 1.95
C PHE A 147 -20.02 -5.48 2.37
N SER A 148 -20.26 -5.71 3.66
CA SER A 148 -21.58 -5.64 4.29
C SER A 148 -21.80 -4.28 4.95
N ALA A 149 -20.81 -3.78 5.69
CA ALA A 149 -20.86 -2.42 6.24
C ALA A 149 -19.47 -1.80 6.29
N ARG A 150 -19.39 -0.48 6.42
CA ARG A 150 -18.13 0.23 6.59
C ARG A 150 -18.24 1.29 7.67
N ARG A 151 -17.12 1.62 8.31
CA ARG A 151 -17.06 2.64 9.35
C ARG A 151 -15.75 3.41 9.29
N GLU A 152 -15.84 4.72 9.41
CA GLU A 152 -14.67 5.58 9.55
C GLU A 152 -14.30 5.68 11.02
N VAL A 153 -13.00 5.61 11.29
CA VAL A 153 -12.45 5.84 12.61
C VAL A 153 -11.28 6.81 12.52
N ASN A 154 -11.28 7.82 13.38
CA ASN A 154 -10.12 8.68 13.54
C ASN A 154 -9.08 7.94 14.40
N TYR A 155 -8.00 7.49 13.78
CA TYR A 155 -6.98 6.67 14.43
C TYR A 155 -5.69 7.48 14.62
N GLN A 156 -5.28 7.68 15.88
CA GLN A 156 -4.12 8.51 16.24
C GLN A 156 -2.92 7.68 16.73
N ASN A 157 -2.72 6.50 16.13
CA ASN A 157 -1.70 5.52 16.55
C ASN A 157 -1.88 4.97 17.97
N GLN A 158 -2.97 5.29 18.65
CA GLN A 158 -3.30 4.83 20.01
C GLN A 158 -4.43 3.79 19.98
N PRO A 159 -4.64 3.03 21.07
CA PRO A 159 -5.76 2.11 21.15
C PRO A 159 -7.11 2.81 20.96
N VAL A 160 -7.97 2.26 20.10
CA VAL A 160 -9.32 2.79 19.83
C VAL A 160 -10.33 1.65 19.77
N ASP A 161 -11.40 1.77 20.55
CA ASP A 161 -12.54 0.84 20.51
C ASP A 161 -13.48 1.19 19.35
N VAL A 162 -13.83 0.19 18.56
CA VAL A 162 -14.65 0.32 17.36
C VAL A 162 -15.74 -0.73 17.37
N CYS A 163 -16.96 -0.33 17.02
CA CYS A 163 -18.05 -1.26 16.70
C CYS A 163 -18.60 -0.95 15.31
N ILE A 164 -18.68 -1.96 14.44
CA ILE A 164 -19.31 -1.85 13.13
C ILE A 164 -20.63 -2.63 13.18
N PHE A 165 -21.68 -2.04 12.61
CA PHE A 165 -23.01 -2.63 12.57
C PHE A 165 -23.42 -2.81 11.13
N TRP A 166 -23.97 -3.98 10.83
CA TRP A 166 -24.70 -4.26 9.62
C TRP A 166 -26.17 -4.47 9.99
N THR A 167 -27.09 -3.91 9.22
CA THR A 167 -28.53 -4.08 9.40
C THR A 167 -29.07 -4.84 8.21
N GLY A 168 -29.74 -5.96 8.46
CA GLY A 168 -30.32 -6.80 7.42
C GLY A 168 -31.66 -6.28 6.91
N SER A 169 -31.91 -6.49 5.62
CA SER A 169 -33.23 -6.31 5.01
C SER A 169 -34.07 -7.59 5.00
N GLU A 170 -33.44 -8.75 5.20
CA GLU A 170 -34.05 -10.07 5.16
C GLU A 170 -33.72 -10.87 6.42
N GLU A 171 -34.52 -11.89 6.71
CA GLU A 171 -34.32 -12.80 7.83
C GLU A 171 -33.01 -13.58 7.69
N LEU A 172 -32.21 -13.61 8.76
CA LEU A 172 -30.97 -14.39 8.79
C LEU A 172 -31.27 -15.88 8.94
N ARG A 173 -30.41 -16.71 8.35
CA ARG A 173 -30.53 -18.17 8.40
C ARG A 173 -29.82 -18.71 9.63
N THR A 174 -30.17 -19.93 10.01
CA THR A 174 -29.43 -20.67 11.03
C THR A 174 -28.07 -21.12 10.49
N GLY A 175 -27.08 -21.17 11.37
CA GLY A 175 -25.72 -21.62 11.05
C GLY A 175 -24.63 -20.65 11.48
N GLN A 176 -23.40 -21.00 11.12
CA GLN A 176 -22.20 -20.24 11.47
C GLN A 176 -21.98 -19.09 10.49
N TYR A 177 -21.89 -17.88 11.02
CA TYR A 177 -21.50 -16.68 10.30
C TYR A 177 -20.05 -16.34 10.61
N LEU A 178 -19.35 -15.86 9.58
CA LEU A 178 -17.99 -15.36 9.70
C LEU A 178 -17.97 -13.85 9.48
N VAL A 179 -17.27 -13.12 10.33
CA VAL A 179 -17.08 -11.68 10.21
C VAL A 179 -15.61 -11.39 10.00
N GLU A 180 -15.30 -10.69 8.92
CA GLU A 180 -13.97 -10.22 8.59
C GLU A 180 -13.96 -8.69 8.51
N VAL A 181 -12.92 -8.06 9.05
CA VAL A 181 -12.74 -6.61 9.02
C VAL A 181 -11.42 -6.30 8.30
N TYR A 182 -11.48 -5.40 7.33
CA TYR A 182 -10.37 -5.00 6.49
C TYR A 182 -10.10 -3.49 6.58
N GLU A 183 -8.83 -3.10 6.48
CA GLU A 183 -8.38 -1.72 6.34
C GLU A 183 -7.30 -1.68 5.26
N ALA A 184 -7.35 -0.69 4.37
CA ALA A 184 -6.42 -0.58 3.22
C ALA A 184 -6.25 -1.88 2.41
N GLY A 185 -7.27 -2.74 2.39
CA GLY A 185 -7.26 -4.04 1.71
C GLY A 185 -6.56 -5.18 2.44
N ALA A 186 -6.00 -4.95 3.63
CA ALA A 186 -5.43 -5.97 4.51
C ALA A 186 -6.44 -6.42 5.57
N LEU A 187 -6.41 -7.71 5.94
CA LEU A 187 -7.24 -8.25 7.01
C LEU A 187 -6.74 -7.72 8.37
N VAL A 188 -7.62 -7.06 9.11
CA VAL A 188 -7.34 -6.48 10.43
C VAL A 188 -7.88 -7.38 11.54
N SER A 189 -9.07 -7.96 11.34
CA SER A 189 -9.71 -8.79 12.35
C SER A 189 -10.65 -9.81 11.76
N LYS A 190 -10.85 -10.90 12.52
CA LYS A 190 -11.72 -12.02 12.12
C LYS A 190 -12.39 -12.63 13.35
N ALA A 191 -13.69 -12.87 13.27
CA ALA A 191 -14.47 -13.57 14.29
C ALA A 191 -15.59 -14.38 13.66
N SER A 192 -16.22 -15.25 14.45
CA SER A 192 -17.40 -16.00 14.02
C SER A 192 -18.44 -16.04 15.12
N PHE A 193 -19.70 -16.12 14.75
CA PHE A 193 -20.81 -16.37 15.67
C PHE A 193 -21.80 -17.34 15.02
N ASN A 194 -22.67 -17.95 15.82
CA ASN A 194 -23.62 -18.94 15.33
C ASN A 194 -25.05 -18.52 15.63
N LEU A 195 -25.93 -18.67 14.64
CA LEU A 195 -27.37 -18.50 14.79
C LEU A 195 -28.07 -19.86 14.81
N LYS A 196 -29.09 -20.00 15.64
CA LYS A 196 -29.91 -21.20 15.89
C LYS A 196 -31.36 -20.97 15.51
#